data_AF-A0A2T4S566-F1
#
_entry.id   AF-A0A2T4S566-F1
#
_cell.length_a   1.000
_cell.length_b   1.000
_cell.length_c   1.000
_cell.angle_alpha   90.00
_cell.angle_beta   90.00
_cell.angle_gamma   90.00
#
_symmetry.space_group_name_H-M   'P 1'
#
loop_
_entity.id
_entity.type
_entity.pdbx_description
1 polymer ?
#
loop_
_entity_poly.entity_id
_entity_poly.type
_entity_poly.pdbx_seq_one_letter_code
_entity_poly.pdbx_strand_id
1 'polypeptide(L)'
;TYILHDGPPYANCNLHMGHALNKILKDFIVRYKSMQGYYSPYVPGWDTHGLPIEQALTKKGVKRKEMPVSEFRELCKEFALEQIDIQKKDFKRLGVNGDFNDPYITLKPEYEAAQIRLFGEMADRGLIYKGKKPVYWSPSSESSLAEAEIEYHDKRSPSI
;
A
#
# COMPACT_ATOMS: atom_id res chain seq x y z
N THR A 1 -27.77 5.54 -3.63
CA THR A 1 -26.29 5.65 -3.53
C THR A 1 -25.65 4.40 -4.07
N TYR A 2 -24.49 4.52 -4.73
CA TYR A 2 -23.66 3.40 -5.17
C TYR A 2 -22.22 3.64 -4.70
N ILE A 3 -21.67 2.73 -3.88
CA ILE A 3 -20.32 2.89 -3.34
C ILE A 3 -19.40 1.86 -3.99
N LEU A 4 -18.38 2.35 -4.69
CA LEU A 4 -17.27 1.53 -5.15
C LEU A 4 -16.05 1.91 -4.30
N HIS A 5 -15.68 1.04 -3.37
CA HIS A 5 -14.47 1.24 -2.58
C HIS A 5 -13.23 0.93 -3.42
N ASP A 6 -12.31 1.88 -3.49
CA ASP A 6 -11.05 1.71 -4.19
C ASP A 6 -10.12 0.81 -3.36
N GLY A 7 -9.55 -0.23 -3.96
CA GLY A 7 -8.38 -0.90 -3.38
C GLY A 7 -7.14 0.00 -3.56
N PRO A 8 -6.39 0.29 -2.49
CA PRO A 8 -5.34 1.32 -2.54
C PRO A 8 -4.11 0.79 -3.30
N PRO A 9 -3.66 1.40 -4.42
CA PRO A 9 -2.35 1.14 -4.99
C PRO A 9 -1.21 1.47 -4.03
N TYR A 10 -0.09 0.78 -4.20
CA TYR A 10 1.10 0.98 -3.39
C TYR A 10 1.87 2.24 -3.82
N ALA A 11 2.24 3.10 -2.87
CA ALA A 11 2.90 4.38 -3.11
C ALA A 11 4.44 4.23 -3.28
N ASN A 12 4.89 3.45 -4.26
CA ASN A 12 6.33 3.18 -4.45
C ASN A 12 6.87 3.28 -5.89
N CYS A 13 6.03 3.24 -6.92
CA CYS A 13 6.49 3.15 -8.30
C CYS A 13 5.56 3.84 -9.32
N ASN A 14 6.06 3.99 -10.54
CA ASN A 14 5.28 4.52 -11.67
C ASN A 14 4.10 3.61 -12.02
N LEU A 15 3.03 4.18 -12.58
CA LEU A 15 1.89 3.40 -13.04
C LEU A 15 2.27 2.50 -14.22
N HIS A 16 2.02 1.20 -14.10
CA HIS A 16 1.97 0.26 -15.22
C HIS A 16 0.53 0.03 -15.73
N MET A 17 0.40 -0.71 -16.85
CA MET A 17 -0.89 -0.99 -17.50
C MET A 17 -1.94 -1.68 -16.61
N GLY A 18 -1.51 -2.39 -15.57
CA GLY A 18 -2.40 -3.01 -14.59
C GLY A 18 -3.17 -1.95 -13.78
N HIS A 19 -2.49 -0.87 -13.37
CA HIS A 19 -3.15 0.27 -12.73
C HIS A 19 -4.14 0.96 -13.67
N ALA A 20 -3.75 1.15 -14.93
CA ALA A 20 -4.62 1.76 -15.94
C ALA A 20 -5.89 0.94 -16.16
N LEU A 21 -5.75 -0.37 -16.41
CA LEU A 21 -6.89 -1.29 -16.56
C LEU A 21 -7.82 -1.21 -15.35
N ASN A 22 -7.26 -1.32 -14.14
CA ASN A 22 -8.05 -1.31 -12.91
C ASN A 22 -8.84 -0.01 -12.73
N LYS A 23 -8.19 1.15 -12.89
CA LYS A 23 -8.83 2.45 -12.65
C LYS A 23 -9.83 2.83 -13.75
N ILE A 24 -9.56 2.49 -15.01
CA ILE A 24 -10.50 2.76 -16.11
C ILE A 24 -11.78 1.95 -15.92
N LEU A 25 -11.69 0.68 -15.52
CA LEU A 25 -12.87 -0.14 -15.25
C LEU A 25 -13.71 0.42 -14.08
N LYS A 26 -13.05 0.85 -13.00
CA LYS A 26 -13.73 1.51 -11.87
C LYS A 26 -14.43 2.79 -12.32
N ASP A 27 -13.76 3.61 -13.12
CA ASP A 27 -14.30 4.86 -13.64
C ASP A 27 -15.52 4.64 -14.53
N PHE A 28 -15.50 3.65 -15.43
CA PHE A 28 -16.67 3.28 -16.24
C PHE A 28 -17.89 2.97 -15.38
N ILE A 29 -17.71 2.18 -14.32
CA ILE A 29 -18.80 1.79 -13.41
C ILE A 29 -19.34 3.02 -12.68
N VAL A 30 -18.46 3.82 -12.09
CA VAL A 30 -18.85 5.02 -11.30
C VAL A 30 -19.55 6.05 -12.19
N ARG A 31 -19.03 6.32 -13.39
CA ARG A 31 -19.67 7.21 -14.36
C ARG A 31 -21.04 6.70 -14.78
N TYR A 32 -21.13 5.42 -15.16
CA TYR A 32 -22.41 4.82 -15.54
C TYR A 32 -23.45 4.97 -14.42
N LYS A 33 -23.10 4.62 -13.17
CA LYS A 33 -24.02 4.75 -12.03
C LYS A 33 -24.40 6.20 -11.74
N SER A 34 -23.45 7.13 -11.89
CA SER A 34 -23.72 8.57 -11.76
C SER A 34 -24.70 9.06 -12.82
N MET A 35 -24.53 8.65 -14.09
CA MET A 35 -25.44 8.99 -15.20
C MET A 35 -26.84 8.38 -15.04
N GLN A 36 -26.96 7.29 -14.28
CA GLN A 36 -28.25 6.68 -13.92
C GLN A 36 -28.90 7.32 -12.68
N GLY A 37 -28.35 8.43 -12.16
CA GLY A 37 -28.92 9.18 -11.03
C GLY A 37 -28.49 8.69 -9.65
N TYR A 38 -27.55 7.76 -9.53
CA TYR A 38 -27.04 7.32 -8.24
C TYR A 38 -25.99 8.30 -7.71
N TYR A 39 -26.12 8.73 -6.45
CA TYR A 39 -24.99 9.33 -5.72
C TYR A 39 -23.85 8.31 -5.62
N SER A 40 -22.76 8.55 -6.36
CA SER A 40 -21.68 7.57 -6.57
C SER A 40 -20.30 8.17 -6.27
N PRO A 41 -20.00 8.51 -5.00
CA PRO A 41 -18.68 9.03 -4.65
C PRO A 41 -17.61 7.97 -4.89
N TYR A 42 -16.49 8.42 -5.45
CA TYR A 42 -15.30 7.58 -5.64
C TYR A 42 -14.10 8.28 -5.03
N VAL A 43 -13.62 7.72 -3.92
CA VAL A 43 -12.47 8.23 -3.16
C VAL A 43 -11.31 7.26 -3.40
N PRO A 44 -10.29 7.65 -4.19
CA PRO A 44 -9.08 6.87 -4.33
C PRO A 44 -8.33 6.76 -3.00
N GLY A 45 -7.51 5.73 -2.86
CA GLY A 45 -6.56 5.69 -1.75
C GLY A 45 -5.20 5.11 -2.08
N TRP A 46 -4.34 5.12 -1.08
CA TRP A 46 -2.95 4.69 -1.22
C TRP A 46 -2.45 3.91 -0.01
N ASP A 47 -1.70 2.84 -0.32
CA ASP A 47 -0.97 2.06 0.64
C ASP A 47 0.46 2.60 0.75
N THR A 48 0.86 2.95 1.97
CA THR A 48 2.02 3.81 2.25
C THR A 48 2.97 3.25 3.29
N HIS A 49 2.68 2.05 3.81
CA HIS A 49 3.52 1.37 4.79
C HIS A 49 4.05 0.08 4.22
N GLY A 50 5.23 -0.35 4.66
CA GLY A 50 5.75 -1.69 4.40
C GLY A 50 7.06 -1.72 3.62
N LEU A 51 7.54 -2.95 3.40
CA LEU A 51 8.89 -3.25 2.95
C LEU A 51 9.26 -2.63 1.59
N PRO A 52 8.37 -2.58 0.57
CA PRO A 52 8.73 -1.97 -0.71
C PRO A 52 9.16 -0.50 -0.62
N ILE A 53 8.60 0.31 0.30
CA ILE A 53 9.05 1.70 0.51
C ILE A 53 10.42 1.72 1.19
N GLU A 54 10.62 0.91 2.23
CA GLU A 54 11.91 0.80 2.93
C GLU A 54 13.04 0.36 1.97
N GLN A 55 12.74 -0.60 1.09
CA GLN A 55 13.68 -1.05 0.06
C GLN A 55 13.94 0.01 -1.00
N ALA A 56 12.94 0.78 -1.41
CA ALA A 56 13.14 1.87 -2.36
C ALA A 56 14.10 2.93 -1.81
N LEU A 57 13.95 3.30 -0.54
CA LEU A 57 14.88 4.21 0.14
C LEU A 57 16.28 3.60 0.29
N THR A 58 16.37 2.31 0.65
CA THR A 58 17.66 1.61 0.74
C THR A 58 18.38 1.59 -0.61
N LYS A 59 17.65 1.33 -1.72
CA LYS A 59 18.17 1.39 -3.09
C LYS A 59 18.58 2.81 -3.51
N LYS A 60 17.92 3.84 -2.96
CA LYS A 60 18.33 5.26 -3.10
C LYS A 60 19.56 5.62 -2.24
N GLY A 61 20.12 4.67 -1.48
CA GLY A 61 21.32 4.87 -0.68
C GLY A 61 21.05 5.26 0.78
N VAL A 62 19.80 5.26 1.23
CA VAL A 62 19.46 5.53 2.63
C VAL A 62 19.88 4.34 3.49
N LYS A 63 20.72 4.60 4.48
CA LYS A 63 21.21 3.56 5.39
C LYS A 63 20.45 3.58 6.71
N ARG A 64 19.38 2.78 6.79
CA ARG A 64 18.49 2.72 7.98
C ARG A 64 19.21 2.48 9.31
N LYS A 65 20.38 1.81 9.30
CA LYS A 65 21.16 1.48 10.51
C LYS A 65 22.01 2.63 11.03
N GLU A 66 22.24 3.65 10.22
CA GLU A 66 23.07 4.82 10.55
C GLU A 66 22.22 5.99 11.08
N MET A 67 20.91 5.80 11.27
CA MET A 67 19.97 6.85 11.71
C MET A 67 18.93 6.34 12.71
N PRO A 68 18.32 7.24 13.51
CA PRO A 68 17.19 6.89 14.37
C PRO A 68 15.98 6.38 13.56
N VAL A 69 15.23 5.44 14.14
CA VAL A 69 14.03 4.87 13.52
C VAL A 69 12.98 5.94 13.20
N SER A 70 12.84 6.97 14.06
CA SER A 70 11.93 8.09 13.82
C SER A 70 12.28 8.87 12.55
N GLU A 71 13.56 9.12 12.32
CA GLU A 71 14.05 9.82 11.14
C GLU A 71 13.84 8.99 9.87
N PHE A 72 14.15 7.69 9.93
CA PHE A 72 13.89 6.77 8.83
C PHE A 72 12.40 6.68 8.46
N ARG A 73 11.50 6.70 9.46
CA ARG A 73 10.05 6.70 9.22
C ARG A 73 9.55 7.98 8.57
N GLU A 74 10.10 9.14 8.94
CA GLU A 74 9.76 10.39 8.24
C GLU A 74 10.25 10.37 6.79
N LEU A 75 11.45 9.83 6.52
CA LEU A 75 11.91 9.62 5.13
C LEU A 75 10.98 8.70 4.34
N CYS A 76 10.48 7.62 4.95
CA CYS A 76 9.50 6.72 4.32
C CYS A 76 8.19 7.46 3.97
N LYS A 77 7.71 8.27 4.89
CA LYS A 77 6.51 9.09 4.71
C LYS A 77 6.68 10.13 3.61
N GLU A 78 7.80 10.86 3.60
CA GLU A 78 8.12 11.84 2.55
C GLU A 78 8.16 11.17 1.18
N PHE A 79 8.83 10.02 1.08
CA PHE A 79 8.88 9.26 -0.16
C PHE A 79 7.49 8.78 -0.60
N ALA A 80 6.67 8.26 0.30
CA ALA A 80 5.32 7.83 -0.02
C ALA A 80 4.46 8.99 -0.55
N LEU A 81 4.53 10.16 0.08
CA LEU A 81 3.79 11.35 -0.35
C LEU A 81 4.23 11.85 -1.73
N GLU A 82 5.54 11.84 -2.01
CA GLU A 82 6.09 12.16 -3.33
C GLU A 82 5.53 11.21 -4.40
N GLN A 83 5.54 9.90 -4.12
CA GLN A 83 5.01 8.89 -5.05
C GLN A 83 3.50 9.03 -5.27
N ILE A 84 2.74 9.37 -4.22
CA ILE A 84 1.30 9.65 -4.34
C ILE A 84 1.06 10.77 -5.33
N ASP A 85 1.80 11.87 -5.26
CA ASP A 85 1.57 13.01 -6.14
C ASP A 85 1.89 12.70 -7.60
N ILE A 86 2.94 11.92 -7.86
CA ILE A 86 3.26 11.40 -9.20
C ILE A 86 2.11 10.52 -9.72
N GLN A 87 1.71 9.51 -8.95
CA GLN A 87 0.66 8.57 -9.36
C GLN A 87 -0.71 9.27 -9.52
N LYS A 88 -1.03 10.23 -8.64
CA LYS A 88 -2.25 11.05 -8.70
C LYS A 88 -2.30 11.85 -10.00
N LYS A 89 -1.18 12.44 -10.42
CA LYS A 89 -1.08 13.16 -11.71
C LYS A 89 -1.38 12.22 -12.88
N ASP A 90 -0.82 11.02 -12.87
CA ASP A 90 -1.03 10.05 -13.94
C ASP A 90 -2.47 9.50 -13.96
N PHE A 91 -3.07 9.22 -12.81
CA PHE A 91 -4.48 8.82 -12.74
C PHE A 91 -5.43 9.91 -13.23
N LYS A 92 -5.16 11.18 -12.88
CA LYS A 92 -5.90 12.33 -13.45
C LYS A 92 -5.72 12.40 -14.96
N ARG A 93 -4.51 12.11 -15.47
CA ARG A 93 -4.21 12.11 -16.91
C ARG A 93 -4.95 11.01 -17.68
N LEU A 94 -5.27 9.89 -17.04
CA LEU A 94 -6.14 8.84 -17.58
C LEU A 94 -7.63 9.24 -17.66
N GLY A 95 -8.02 10.38 -17.10
CA GLY A 95 -9.40 10.87 -17.11
C GLY A 95 -10.29 10.26 -16.04
N VAL A 96 -9.71 9.56 -15.05
CA VAL A 96 -10.44 8.97 -13.92
C VAL A 96 -11.11 10.10 -13.13
N ASN A 97 -12.39 9.95 -12.82
CA ASN A 97 -13.14 10.89 -12.01
C ASN A 97 -13.27 10.38 -10.57
N GLY A 98 -12.59 11.04 -9.63
CA GLY A 98 -12.64 10.73 -8.21
C GLY A 98 -12.09 11.86 -7.36
N ASP A 99 -12.26 11.76 -6.04
CA ASP A 99 -11.74 12.76 -5.11
C ASP A 99 -10.23 12.59 -4.87
N PHE A 100 -9.45 13.09 -5.83
CA PHE A 100 -8.00 13.08 -5.75
C PHE A 100 -7.43 14.20 -4.85
N ASN A 101 -8.26 15.11 -4.35
CA ASN A 101 -7.83 16.20 -3.49
C ASN A 101 -7.88 15.78 -2.02
N ASP A 102 -8.86 14.96 -1.63
CA ASP A 102 -8.91 14.30 -0.32
C ASP A 102 -8.98 12.76 -0.44
N PRO A 103 -7.89 12.11 -0.89
CA PRO A 103 -7.83 10.67 -0.91
C PRO A 103 -7.65 10.10 0.51
N TYR A 104 -8.05 8.84 0.70
CA TYR A 104 -7.69 8.13 1.93
C TYR A 104 -6.26 7.58 1.81
N ILE A 105 -5.47 7.71 2.86
CA ILE A 105 -4.06 7.29 2.85
C ILE A 105 -3.80 6.54 4.16
N THR A 106 -3.15 5.39 4.06
CA THR A 106 -2.93 4.49 5.20
C THR A 106 -2.08 5.09 6.33
N LEU A 107 -1.22 6.08 6.04
CA LEU A 107 -0.45 6.83 7.04
C LEU A 107 -1.20 8.00 7.70
N LYS A 108 -2.47 8.27 7.33
CA LYS A 108 -3.25 9.32 8.01
C LYS A 108 -3.59 8.87 9.44
N PRO A 109 -3.49 9.74 10.47
CA PRO A 109 -3.73 9.37 11.86
C PRO A 109 -5.09 8.71 12.12
N GLU A 110 -6.14 9.18 11.45
CA GLU A 110 -7.49 8.62 11.58
C GLU A 110 -7.60 7.20 11.02
N TYR A 111 -6.84 6.88 9.96
CA TYR A 111 -6.80 5.55 9.36
C TYR A 111 -6.06 4.58 10.29
N GLU A 112 -4.88 4.97 10.78
CA GLU A 112 -4.12 4.17 11.74
C GLU A 112 -4.90 3.94 13.04
N ALA A 113 -5.59 4.96 13.55
CA ALA A 113 -6.45 4.82 14.71
C ALA A 113 -7.61 3.84 14.46
N ALA A 114 -8.23 3.85 13.28
CA ALA A 114 -9.26 2.88 12.91
C ALA A 114 -8.70 1.45 12.85
N GLN A 115 -7.49 1.26 12.30
CA GLN A 115 -6.80 -0.02 12.26
C GLN A 115 -6.53 -0.57 13.68
N ILE A 116 -6.09 0.28 14.61
CA ILE A 116 -5.85 -0.12 16.00
C ILE A 116 -7.16 -0.46 16.73
N ARG A 117 -8.25 0.30 16.50
CA ARG A 117 -9.57 -0.03 17.07
C ARG A 117 -10.05 -1.41 16.62
N LEU A 118 -9.95 -1.70 15.32
CA LEU A 118 -10.32 -3.02 14.78
C LEU A 118 -9.47 -4.14 15.40
N PHE A 119 -8.15 -3.93 15.53
CA PHE A 119 -7.27 -4.87 16.22
C PHE A 119 -7.72 -5.10 17.68
N GLY A 120 -8.06 -4.04 18.40
CA GLY A 120 -8.58 -4.10 19.77
C GLY A 120 -9.90 -4.88 19.86
N GLU A 121 -10.87 -4.60 18.98
CA GLU A 121 -12.14 -5.33 18.94
C GLU A 121 -11.95 -6.84 18.67
N MET A 122 -11.00 -7.19 17.80
CA MET A 122 -10.64 -8.59 17.55
C MET A 122 -9.98 -9.24 18.77
N ALA A 123 -9.12 -8.51 19.49
CA ALA A 123 -8.50 -8.97 20.72
C ALA A 123 -9.54 -9.19 21.84
N ASP A 124 -10.48 -8.26 22.02
CA ASP A 124 -11.55 -8.33 23.04
C ASP A 124 -12.47 -9.54 22.82
N ARG A 125 -12.69 -9.92 21.56
CA ARG A 125 -13.45 -11.13 21.18
C ARG A 125 -12.65 -12.42 21.32
N GLY A 126 -11.40 -12.37 21.77
CA GLY A 126 -10.52 -13.53 21.88
C GLY A 126 -10.05 -14.09 20.54
N LEU A 127 -10.13 -13.31 19.45
CA LEU A 127 -9.73 -13.73 18.09
C LEU A 127 -8.22 -13.57 17.85
N ILE A 128 -7.52 -12.87 18.74
CA ILE A 128 -6.07 -12.64 18.65
C ILE A 128 -5.38 -13.44 19.75
N TYR A 129 -4.41 -14.26 19.35
CA TYR A 129 -3.54 -14.99 20.25
C TYR A 129 -2.10 -14.96 19.74
N LYS A 130 -1.15 -15.21 20.64
CA LYS A 130 0.28 -15.29 20.30
C LYS A 130 0.71 -16.74 20.19
N GLY A 131 1.38 -17.08 19.10
CA GLY A 131 1.93 -18.41 18.84
C GLY A 131 3.31 -18.34 18.18
N LYS A 132 3.76 -19.46 17.62
CA LYS A 132 4.98 -19.55 16.80
C LYS A 132 4.66 -20.27 15.50
N LYS A 133 5.22 -19.78 14.41
CA LYS A 133 5.12 -20.39 13.08
C LYS A 133 6.49 -20.27 12.40
N PRO A 134 7.01 -21.32 11.76
CA PRO A 134 8.15 -21.19 10.85
C PRO A 134 7.79 -20.22 9.71
N VAL A 135 8.71 -19.31 9.38
CA VAL A 135 8.52 -18.30 8.33
C VAL A 135 9.75 -18.24 7.43
N TYR A 136 9.59 -17.78 6.20
CA TYR A 136 10.74 -17.36 5.41
C TYR A 136 11.34 -16.14 6.10
N TRP A 137 12.64 -16.22 6.35
CA TRP A 137 13.41 -15.17 6.97
C TRP A 137 14.50 -14.73 6.01
N SER A 138 14.58 -13.43 5.72
CA SER A 138 15.64 -12.87 4.90
C SER A 138 16.72 -12.27 5.79
N PRO A 139 17.94 -12.85 5.84
CA PRO A 139 19.06 -12.26 6.57
C PRO A 139 19.51 -10.92 6.00
N SER A 140 19.26 -10.65 4.71
CA SER A 140 19.63 -9.38 4.07
C SER A 140 18.69 -8.24 4.47
N SER A 141 17.38 -8.51 4.56
CA SER A 141 16.37 -7.53 4.98
C SER A 141 16.16 -7.49 6.50
N GLU A 142 16.66 -8.50 7.22
CA GLU A 142 16.43 -8.74 8.67
C GLU A 142 14.94 -8.73 9.03
N SER A 143 14.13 -9.34 8.16
CA SER A 143 12.67 -9.40 8.30
C SER A 143 12.13 -10.72 7.75
N SER A 144 10.92 -11.07 8.20
CA SER A 144 10.14 -12.15 7.60
C SER A 144 9.62 -11.73 6.21
N LEU A 145 9.55 -12.67 5.29
CA LEU A 145 8.98 -12.48 3.95
C LEU A 145 7.68 -13.28 3.79
N ALA A 146 6.71 -12.70 3.10
CA ALA A 146 5.55 -13.42 2.59
C ALA A 146 5.92 -14.21 1.32
N GLU A 147 5.16 -15.26 0.99
CA GLU A 147 5.38 -16.08 -0.22
C GLU A 147 5.39 -15.22 -1.50
N ALA A 148 4.53 -14.22 -1.58
CA ALA A 148 4.46 -13.29 -2.71
C ALA A 148 5.73 -12.43 -2.89
N GLU A 149 6.61 -12.41 -1.90
CA GLU A 149 7.88 -11.68 -1.90
C GLU A 149 9.09 -12.61 -2.18
N ILE A 150 8.85 -13.91 -2.43
CA ILE A 150 9.91 -14.89 -2.73
C ILE A 150 10.08 -15.05 -4.24
N GLU A 151 11.31 -14.86 -4.71
CA GLU A 151 11.73 -15.18 -6.08
C GLU A 151 12.71 -16.36 -6.04
N TYR A 152 12.49 -17.35 -6.91
CA TYR A 152 13.32 -18.56 -6.96
C TYR A 152 14.50 -18.38 -7.90
N HIS A 153 15.67 -18.78 -7.42
CA HIS A 153 16.92 -18.83 -8.19
C HIS A 153 17.65 -20.14 -7.92
N ASP A 154 18.35 -20.66 -8.93
CA ASP A 154 19.16 -21.85 -8.77
C ASP A 154 20.29 -21.62 -7.75
N LYS A 155 20.38 -22.52 -6.77
CA LYS A 155 21.42 -22.52 -5.75
C LYS A 155 22.03 -23.90 -5.63
N ARG A 156 23.36 -24.01 -5.76
CA ARG A 156 24.07 -25.25 -5.44
C ARG A 156 24.11 -25.44 -3.93
N SER A 157 23.49 -26.52 -3.46
CA SER A 157 23.50 -26.92 -2.05
C SER A 157 24.00 -28.37 -1.97
N PRO A 158 24.94 -28.70 -1.08
CA PRO A 158 25.39 -30.08 -0.90
C PRO A 158 24.23 -30.94 -0.40
N SER A 159 23.90 -32.01 -1.13
CA SER A 159 22.96 -33.05 -0.68
C SER A 159 23.77 -34.17 -0.03
N ILE A 160 24.04 -34.02 1.26
CA ILE A 160 24.72 -35.01 2.12
C ILE A 160 23.73 -35.77 2.99
#